data_AF-T0YGE6-F1
#
_entry.id   AF-T0YGE6-F1
#
_cell.length_a   1.000
_cell.length_b   1.000
_cell.length_c   1.000
_cell.angle_alpha   90.00
_cell.angle_beta   90.00
_cell.angle_gamma   90.00
#
_symmetry.space_group_name_H-M   'P 1'
#
loop_
_entity.id
_entity.type
_entity.pdbx_description
1 polymer ?
#
loop_
_entity_poly.entity_id
_entity_poly.type
_entity_poly.pdbx_seq_one_letter_code
_entity_poly.pdbx_strand_id
1 'polypeptide(L)'
;MRSANDGIYETANNSGDRFLPIGTVSLYDTNAAIAKATRCIKDLKMLGIQIVSNVNGDPLGSPRFEPFYSAMENLGRPIWIHPTFMRHSYPWLKEFNTNIMVGWGFDITLSMIQLVGSGIIKRHRKLKFITHHLGSLVSLLGGRISTFLDNHNPGTLQNESFDSLSYLKAFYVDTAEGM
;
A
#
# COMPACT_ATOMS: atom_id res chain seq x y z
N MET A 1 -4.36 -15.10 -9.40
CA MET A 1 -3.61 -13.89 -9.81
C MET A 1 -2.67 -14.10 -10.99
N ARG A 2 -2.16 -15.32 -11.28
CA ARG A 2 -1.33 -15.54 -12.49
C ARG A 2 -2.08 -15.15 -13.78
N SER A 3 -3.23 -15.77 -14.04
CA SER A 3 -4.05 -15.47 -15.23
C SER A 3 -4.47 -14.00 -15.31
N ALA A 4 -4.77 -13.35 -14.18
CA ALA A 4 -5.06 -11.91 -14.16
C ALA A 4 -3.87 -11.07 -14.62
N ASN A 5 -2.65 -11.37 -14.13
CA ASN A 5 -1.45 -10.66 -14.54
C ASN A 5 -1.08 -10.94 -16.01
N ASP A 6 -1.29 -12.18 -16.50
CA ASP A 6 -1.10 -12.50 -17.91
C ASP A 6 -2.07 -11.69 -18.80
N GLY A 7 -3.34 -11.60 -18.41
CA GLY A 7 -4.33 -10.78 -19.12
C GLY A 7 -4.04 -9.28 -19.09
N ILE A 8 -3.55 -8.73 -17.96
CA ILE A 8 -3.09 -7.33 -17.88
C ILE A 8 -1.93 -7.10 -18.85
N TYR A 9 -0.96 -8.01 -18.87
CA TYR A 9 0.20 -7.93 -19.76
C TYR A 9 -0.21 -7.98 -21.24
N GLU A 10 -1.04 -8.95 -21.63
CA GLU A 10 -1.53 -9.10 -23.00
C GLU A 10 -2.32 -7.86 -23.46
N THR A 11 -3.19 -7.34 -22.59
CA THR A 11 -3.98 -6.14 -22.86
C THR A 11 -3.06 -4.94 -23.09
N ALA A 12 -2.05 -4.75 -22.24
CA ALA A 12 -1.10 -3.66 -22.38
C ALA A 12 -0.26 -3.80 -23.66
N ASN A 13 0.24 -5.00 -23.95
CA ASN A 13 1.05 -5.27 -25.13
C ASN A 13 0.27 -5.05 -26.45
N ASN A 14 -1.03 -5.35 -26.45
CA ASN A 14 -1.90 -5.12 -27.60
C ASN A 14 -2.46 -3.68 -27.68
N SER A 15 -2.11 -2.81 -26.74
CA SER A 15 -2.69 -1.47 -26.63
C SER A 15 -2.03 -0.43 -27.54
N GLY A 16 -0.88 -0.74 -28.15
CA GLY A 16 -0.06 0.21 -28.89
C GLY A 16 0.54 1.28 -27.96
N ASP A 17 1.15 0.84 -26.86
CA ASP A 17 1.78 1.67 -25.81
C ASP A 17 0.84 2.64 -25.07
N ARG A 18 -0.48 2.48 -25.21
CA ARG A 18 -1.48 3.30 -24.48
C ARG A 18 -1.64 2.88 -23.03
N PHE A 19 -1.37 1.63 -22.70
CA PHE A 19 -1.52 1.09 -21.36
C PHE A 19 -0.20 0.59 -20.80
N LEU A 20 0.06 0.96 -19.54
CA LEU A 20 1.22 0.53 -18.78
C LEU A 20 0.79 -0.54 -17.77
N PRO A 21 1.37 -1.76 -17.81
CA PRO A 21 0.90 -2.84 -16.98
C PRO A 21 1.45 -2.75 -15.55
N ILE A 22 0.55 -2.86 -14.57
CA ILE A 22 0.85 -3.02 -13.15
C ILE A 22 0.38 -4.41 -12.72
N GLY A 23 1.26 -5.17 -12.08
CA GLY A 23 0.91 -6.51 -11.60
C GLY A 23 0.12 -6.44 -10.31
N THR A 24 -0.62 -7.49 -9.97
CA THR A 24 -1.27 -7.62 -8.67
C THR A 24 -0.87 -8.93 -7.98
N VAL A 25 -0.69 -8.86 -6.66
CA VAL A 25 -0.39 -10.02 -5.81
C VAL A 25 -1.24 -9.99 -4.54
N SER A 26 -1.41 -11.16 -3.93
CA SER A 26 -2.06 -11.32 -2.63
C SER A 26 -0.98 -11.67 -1.65
N LEU A 27 -0.90 -10.89 -0.58
CA LEU A 27 0.06 -11.10 0.51
C LEU A 27 -0.41 -12.16 1.51
N TYR A 28 -1.51 -12.88 1.25
CA TYR A 28 -1.97 -13.98 2.10
C TYR A 28 -0.88 -15.05 2.29
N ASP A 29 -0.21 -15.41 1.19
CA ASP A 29 1.06 -16.15 1.21
C ASP A 29 2.16 -15.21 0.69
N THR A 30 2.98 -14.72 1.61
CA THR A 30 4.02 -13.73 1.33
C THR A 30 5.10 -14.30 0.40
N ASN A 31 5.47 -15.58 0.53
CA ASN A 31 6.47 -16.20 -0.34
C ASN A 31 5.95 -16.37 -1.77
N ALA A 32 4.70 -16.83 -1.91
CA ALA A 32 4.06 -16.91 -3.21
C ALA A 32 3.85 -15.51 -3.82
N ALA A 33 3.63 -14.48 -3.01
CA ALA A 33 3.55 -13.10 -3.48
C ALA A 33 4.87 -12.61 -4.06
N ILE A 34 6.00 -12.87 -3.38
CA ILE A 34 7.34 -12.52 -3.83
C ILE A 34 7.67 -13.18 -5.17
N ALA A 35 7.40 -14.48 -5.30
CA ALA A 35 7.64 -15.22 -6.54
C ALA A 35 6.81 -14.65 -7.71
N LYS A 36 5.53 -14.32 -7.46
CA LYS A 36 4.66 -13.70 -8.47
C LYS A 36 5.10 -12.29 -8.84
N ALA A 37 5.45 -11.45 -7.87
CA ALA A 37 5.94 -10.10 -8.09
C ALA A 37 7.22 -10.10 -8.93
N THR A 38 8.15 -11.02 -8.60
CA THR A 38 9.38 -11.23 -9.36
C THR A 38 9.07 -11.57 -10.82
N ARG A 39 8.16 -12.53 -11.07
CA ARG A 39 7.72 -12.87 -12.44
C ARG A 39 7.12 -11.66 -13.17
N CYS A 40 6.18 -10.97 -12.53
CA CYS A 40 5.53 -9.80 -13.10
C CYS A 40 6.54 -8.73 -13.55
N ILE A 41 7.55 -8.47 -12.73
CA ILE A 41 8.53 -7.41 -12.99
C ILE A 41 9.62 -7.87 -13.96
N LYS A 42 10.17 -9.07 -13.78
CA LYS A 42 11.32 -9.55 -14.57
C LYS A 42 10.91 -10.10 -15.93
N ASP A 43 9.81 -10.84 -15.98
CA ASP A 43 9.40 -11.57 -17.19
C ASP A 43 8.36 -10.77 -17.97
N LEU A 44 7.34 -10.26 -17.27
CA LEU A 44 6.23 -9.49 -17.89
C LEU A 44 6.49 -7.98 -17.97
N LYS A 45 7.65 -7.52 -17.51
CA LYS A 45 8.08 -6.11 -17.54
C LYS A 45 7.09 -5.12 -16.91
N MET A 46 6.27 -5.58 -15.98
CA MET A 46 5.31 -4.75 -15.26
C MET A 46 6.04 -3.68 -14.43
N LEU A 47 5.44 -2.49 -14.36
CA LEU A 47 6.09 -1.31 -13.80
C LEU A 47 5.97 -1.18 -12.27
N GLY A 48 5.19 -2.06 -11.64
CA GLY A 48 4.93 -2.04 -10.20
C GLY A 48 4.01 -3.18 -9.80
N ILE A 49 3.73 -3.26 -8.50
CA ILE A 49 2.80 -4.25 -7.94
C ILE A 49 1.73 -3.56 -7.10
N GLN A 50 0.47 -3.80 -7.42
CA GLN A 50 -0.66 -3.42 -6.60
C GLN A 50 -0.95 -4.48 -5.52
N ILE A 51 -1.09 -4.03 -4.29
CA ILE A 51 -1.57 -4.80 -3.13
C ILE A 51 -2.78 -4.10 -2.51
N VAL A 52 -3.45 -4.78 -1.59
CA VAL A 52 -4.51 -4.20 -0.77
C VAL A 52 -3.94 -3.65 0.55
N SER A 53 -4.61 -2.65 1.10
CA SER A 53 -4.36 -1.93 2.37
C SER A 53 -4.33 -2.78 3.65
N ASN A 54 -4.90 -3.98 3.65
CA ASN A 54 -4.75 -4.99 4.70
C ASN A 54 -5.02 -6.40 4.15
N VAL A 55 -4.60 -7.44 4.86
CA VAL A 55 -4.80 -8.84 4.45
C VAL A 55 -5.57 -9.59 5.52
N ASN A 56 -6.88 -9.73 5.35
CA ASN A 56 -7.76 -10.40 6.32
C ASN A 56 -7.63 -9.80 7.74
N GLY A 57 -7.55 -8.46 7.83
CA GLY A 57 -7.33 -7.75 9.09
C GLY A 57 -5.88 -7.61 9.51
N ASP A 58 -4.93 -8.34 8.90
CA ASP A 58 -3.51 -8.13 9.18
C ASP A 58 -3.04 -6.79 8.58
N PRO A 59 -2.50 -5.86 9.38
CA PRO A 59 -2.05 -4.56 8.91
C PRO A 59 -0.77 -4.70 8.08
N LEU A 60 -0.59 -3.82 7.09
CA LEU A 60 0.63 -3.81 6.26
C LEU A 60 1.92 -3.55 7.05
N GLY A 61 1.83 -2.97 8.26
CA GLY A 61 2.97 -2.86 9.17
C GLY A 61 3.39 -4.17 9.85
N SER A 62 2.70 -5.28 9.61
CA SER A 62 3.00 -6.58 10.21
C SER A 62 4.40 -7.08 9.77
N PRO A 63 5.26 -7.54 10.70
CA PRO A 63 6.59 -8.08 10.37
C PRO A 63 6.57 -9.22 9.35
N ARG A 64 5.45 -9.94 9.21
CA ARG A 64 5.34 -11.03 8.23
C ARG A 64 5.51 -10.56 6.79
N PHE A 65 5.23 -9.27 6.51
CA PHE A 65 5.35 -8.69 5.17
C PHE A 65 6.72 -8.08 4.88
N GLU A 66 7.62 -8.00 5.87
CA GLU A 66 9.00 -7.51 5.69
C GLU A 66 9.75 -8.17 4.51
N PRO A 67 9.65 -9.51 4.30
CA PRO A 67 10.31 -10.14 3.17
C PRO A 67 9.78 -9.65 1.82
N PHE A 68 8.50 -9.29 1.74
CA PHE A 68 7.91 -8.76 0.51
C PHE A 68 8.43 -7.36 0.20
N TYR A 69 8.53 -6.48 1.20
CA TYR A 69 9.10 -5.14 1.02
C TYR A 69 10.57 -5.20 0.61
N SER A 70 11.35 -6.08 1.26
CA SER A 70 12.75 -6.35 0.89
C SER A 70 12.86 -6.81 -0.57
N ALA A 71 11.99 -7.73 -1.02
CA ALA A 71 11.99 -8.19 -2.39
C ALA A 71 11.60 -7.08 -3.39
N MET A 72 10.58 -6.28 -3.09
CA MET A 72 10.16 -5.17 -3.95
C MET A 72 11.21 -4.06 -4.05
N GLU A 73 11.90 -3.75 -2.96
CA GLU A 73 13.01 -2.79 -2.96
C GLU A 73 14.16 -3.29 -3.84
N ASN A 74 14.52 -4.57 -3.75
CA ASN A 74 15.53 -5.20 -4.63
C ASN A 74 15.10 -5.25 -6.11
N LEU A 75 13.80 -5.39 -6.38
CA LEU A 75 13.25 -5.31 -7.73
C LEU A 75 13.23 -3.88 -8.27
N GLY A 76 13.38 -2.86 -7.41
CA GLY A 76 13.43 -1.46 -7.78
C GLY A 76 12.13 -0.93 -8.37
N ARG A 77 10.98 -1.51 -7.96
CA ARG A 77 9.65 -1.13 -8.47
C ARG A 77 8.72 -0.68 -7.33
N PRO A 78 7.81 0.26 -7.60
CA PRO A 78 6.87 0.75 -6.60
C PRO A 78 5.82 -0.30 -6.21
N ILE A 79 5.28 -0.11 -5.02
CA ILE A 79 4.06 -0.77 -4.55
C ILE A 79 2.91 0.23 -4.62
N TRP A 80 1.81 -0.15 -5.28
CA TRP A 80 0.56 0.62 -5.28
C TRP A 80 -0.41 -0.01 -4.27
N ILE A 81 -0.89 0.76 -3.30
CA ILE A 81 -1.81 0.30 -2.27
C ILE A 81 -3.22 0.76 -2.64
N HIS A 82 -4.12 -0.20 -2.85
CA HIS A 82 -5.54 0.03 -3.04
C HIS A 82 -6.32 -0.30 -1.77
N PRO A 83 -7.34 0.51 -1.40
CA PRO A 83 -8.20 0.18 -0.27
C PRO A 83 -8.88 -1.17 -0.47
N THR A 84 -9.30 -1.79 0.62
CA THR A 84 -10.23 -2.91 0.56
C THR A 84 -11.46 -2.60 1.39
N PHE A 85 -12.51 -3.40 1.23
CA PHE A 85 -13.68 -3.24 2.05
C PHE A 85 -13.32 -3.52 3.51
N MET A 86 -13.63 -2.57 4.41
CA MET A 86 -13.49 -2.80 5.84
C MET A 86 -14.54 -3.83 6.29
N ARG A 87 -14.14 -5.09 6.43
CA ARG A 87 -15.03 -6.21 6.79
C ARG A 87 -15.20 -6.40 8.29
N HIS A 88 -14.22 -5.99 9.08
CA HIS A 88 -14.25 -6.05 10.55
C HIS A 88 -14.46 -4.64 11.11
N SER A 89 -15.62 -4.05 10.82
CA SER A 89 -15.97 -2.68 11.19
C SER A 89 -17.46 -2.59 11.58
N TYR A 90 -17.94 -1.37 11.78
CA TYR A 90 -19.33 -1.09 12.12
C TYR A 90 -20.31 -1.73 11.11
N PRO A 91 -21.37 -2.43 11.56
CA PRO A 91 -22.30 -3.10 10.66
C PRO A 91 -22.99 -2.18 9.64
N TRP A 92 -23.21 -0.91 9.99
CA TRP A 92 -23.84 0.08 9.12
C TRP A 92 -22.93 0.59 7.99
N LEU A 93 -21.63 0.23 7.99
CA LEU A 93 -20.71 0.61 6.91
C LEU A 93 -21.10 -0.03 5.56
N LYS A 94 -21.87 -1.13 5.59
CA LYS A 94 -22.39 -1.81 4.39
C LYS A 94 -23.59 -1.11 3.75
N GLU A 95 -24.21 -0.17 4.48
CA GLU A 95 -25.39 0.55 4.02
C GLU A 95 -24.96 1.74 3.15
N PHE A 96 -25.84 2.17 2.24
CA PHE A 96 -25.67 3.41 1.44
C PHE A 96 -24.30 3.57 0.74
N ASN A 97 -23.58 2.49 0.44
CA ASN A 97 -22.20 2.54 -0.05
C ASN A 97 -21.20 3.29 0.87
N THR A 98 -21.47 3.38 2.19
CA THR A 98 -20.59 4.09 3.14
C THR A 98 -19.18 3.49 3.16
N ASN A 99 -19.01 2.20 2.88
CA ASN A 99 -17.69 1.60 2.77
C ASN A 99 -16.87 2.22 1.63
N ILE A 100 -17.48 2.54 0.49
CA ILE A 100 -16.79 3.21 -0.62
C ILE A 100 -16.59 4.69 -0.27
N MET A 101 -17.63 5.37 0.19
CA MET A 101 -17.58 6.82 0.45
C MET A 101 -16.60 7.21 1.57
N VAL A 102 -16.43 6.34 2.58
CA VAL A 102 -15.71 6.68 3.82
C VAL A 102 -14.80 5.55 4.28
N GLY A 103 -15.25 4.30 4.18
CA GLY A 103 -14.48 3.14 4.62
C GLY A 103 -13.13 2.99 3.91
N TRP A 104 -13.10 3.14 2.59
CA TRP A 104 -11.87 3.07 1.80
C TRP A 104 -10.84 4.14 2.22
N GLY A 105 -11.33 5.34 2.51
CA GLY A 105 -10.45 6.42 2.96
C GLY A 105 -9.84 6.13 4.34
N PHE A 106 -10.64 5.60 5.27
CA PHE A 106 -10.12 5.14 6.56
C PHE A 106 -9.10 4.00 6.39
N ASP A 107 -9.40 3.02 5.55
CA ASP A 107 -8.58 1.83 5.39
C ASP A 107 -7.19 2.15 4.78
N ILE A 108 -7.13 3.01 3.77
CA ILE A 108 -5.85 3.51 3.23
C ILE A 108 -5.09 4.33 4.29
N THR A 109 -5.78 5.23 5.00
CA THR A 109 -5.17 6.06 6.04
C THR A 109 -4.52 5.19 7.12
N LEU A 110 -5.22 4.16 7.59
CA LEU A 110 -4.70 3.20 8.56
C LEU A 110 -3.47 2.46 8.02
N SER A 111 -3.50 2.03 6.75
CA SER A 111 -2.36 1.35 6.14
C SER A 111 -1.09 2.22 6.11
N MET A 112 -1.22 3.51 5.79
CA MET A 112 -0.10 4.47 5.79
C MET A 112 0.46 4.67 7.20
N ILE A 113 -0.40 4.87 8.19
CA ILE A 113 0.00 5.00 9.60
C ILE A 113 0.73 3.74 10.07
N GLN A 114 0.23 2.55 9.72
CA GLN A 114 0.85 1.28 10.08
C GLN A 114 2.23 1.10 9.44
N LEU A 115 2.40 1.45 8.16
CA LEU A 115 3.71 1.38 7.48
C LEU A 115 4.73 2.35 8.09
N VAL A 116 4.31 3.56 8.46
CA VAL A 116 5.18 4.54 9.13
C VAL A 116 5.50 4.09 10.55
N GLY A 117 4.49 3.80 11.37
CA GLY A 117 4.64 3.47 12.79
C GLY A 117 5.39 2.15 13.05
N SER A 118 5.28 1.17 12.15
CA SER A 118 6.07 -0.08 12.21
C SER A 118 7.53 0.08 11.73
N GLY A 119 7.89 1.25 11.20
CA GLY A 119 9.23 1.55 10.70
C GLY A 119 9.55 0.97 9.33
N ILE A 120 8.57 0.43 8.58
CA ILE A 120 8.78 -0.12 7.23
C ILE A 120 9.35 0.94 6.29
N ILE A 121 8.79 2.15 6.32
CA ILE A 121 9.27 3.28 5.50
C ILE A 121 10.72 3.65 5.88
N LYS A 122 11.08 3.54 7.17
CA LYS A 122 12.43 3.81 7.66
C LYS A 122 13.44 2.75 7.19
N ARG A 123 13.06 1.47 7.20
CA ARG A 123 13.94 0.35 6.78
C ARG A 123 14.08 0.24 5.26
N HIS A 124 13.02 0.54 4.51
CA HIS A 124 12.98 0.46 3.04
C HIS A 124 12.90 1.83 2.37
N ARG A 125 13.86 2.72 2.63
CA ARG A 125 13.81 4.12 2.14
C ARG A 125 13.86 4.25 0.62
N LYS A 126 14.36 3.25 -0.12
CA LYS A 126 14.43 3.29 -1.58
C LYS A 126 13.13 2.81 -2.21
N LEU A 127 12.35 1.99 -1.49
CA LEU A 127 11.05 1.52 -1.93
C LEU A 127 10.04 2.68 -1.98
N LYS A 128 9.29 2.75 -3.09
CA LYS A 128 8.26 3.75 -3.28
C LYS A 128 6.88 3.14 -3.08
N PHE A 129 6.05 3.86 -2.34
CA PHE A 129 4.65 3.51 -2.12
C PHE A 129 3.76 4.55 -2.80
N ILE A 130 2.74 4.08 -3.50
CA ILE A 130 1.70 4.88 -4.13
C ILE A 130 0.38 4.55 -3.46
N THR A 131 -0.41 5.54 -3.06
CA THR A 131 -1.75 5.35 -2.48
C THR A 131 -2.82 6.02 -3.33
N HIS A 132 -4.00 5.40 -3.37
CA HIS A 132 -5.19 6.00 -3.97
C HIS A 132 -5.77 7.15 -3.15
N HIS A 133 -6.67 7.91 -3.78
CA HIS A 133 -7.54 8.90 -3.14
C HIS A 133 -6.76 10.04 -2.48
N LEU A 134 -5.79 10.64 -3.19
CA LEU A 134 -5.02 11.80 -2.68
C LEU A 134 -4.32 11.55 -1.33
N GLY A 135 -3.95 10.30 -1.02
CA GLY A 135 -3.40 9.93 0.30
C GLY A 135 -4.45 9.93 1.42
N SER A 136 -5.71 10.05 1.04
CA SER A 136 -6.92 10.07 1.84
C SER A 136 -6.81 11.02 3.03
N LEU A 137 -7.29 10.59 4.20
CA LEU A 137 -7.36 11.43 5.39
C LEU A 137 -5.97 11.83 5.90
N VAL A 138 -4.87 11.20 5.47
CA VAL A 138 -3.51 11.65 5.84
C VAL A 138 -3.25 13.07 5.36
N SER A 139 -3.72 13.44 4.17
CA SER A 139 -3.53 14.78 3.60
C SER A 139 -4.22 15.86 4.44
N LEU A 140 -5.35 15.53 5.06
CA LEU A 140 -6.07 16.43 5.97
C LEU A 140 -5.54 16.36 7.42
N LEU A 141 -5.17 15.17 7.89
CA LEU A 141 -4.90 14.88 9.29
C LEU A 141 -3.40 14.76 9.61
N GLY A 142 -2.49 15.04 8.67
CA GLY A 142 -1.05 14.80 8.81
C GLY A 142 -0.44 15.38 10.09
N GLY A 143 -0.78 16.62 10.45
CA GLY A 143 -0.32 17.24 11.70
C GLY A 143 -0.85 16.54 12.96
N ARG A 144 -2.12 16.08 12.93
CA ARG A 144 -2.71 15.30 14.01
C ARG A 144 -2.02 13.95 14.13
N ILE A 145 -1.84 13.23 13.01
CA ILE A 145 -1.16 11.95 12.97
C ILE A 145 0.23 12.08 13.56
N SER A 146 1.01 13.08 13.12
CA SER A 146 2.37 13.29 13.63
C SER A 146 2.39 13.58 15.13
N THR A 147 1.52 14.46 15.61
CA THR A 147 1.41 14.77 17.04
C THR A 147 1.19 13.50 17.87
N PHE A 148 0.29 12.60 17.46
CA PHE A 148 0.00 11.40 18.25
C PHE A 148 1.01 10.28 18.03
N LEU A 149 1.47 10.07 16.81
CA LEU A 149 2.38 8.96 16.49
C LEU A 149 3.78 9.20 17.04
N ASP A 150 4.28 10.44 16.96
CA ASP A 150 5.61 10.80 17.46
C ASP A 150 5.63 10.77 18.99
N ASN A 151 4.56 11.24 19.66
CA ASN A 151 4.42 11.19 21.12
C ASN A 151 4.16 9.78 21.66
N HIS A 152 3.51 8.91 20.89
CA HIS A 152 3.30 7.52 21.31
C HIS A 152 4.62 6.74 21.37
N ASN A 153 5.65 7.17 20.62
CA ASN A 153 6.95 6.50 20.51
C ASN A 153 6.78 4.97 20.40
N PRO A 154 6.14 4.46 19.31
CA PRO A 154 5.91 3.04 19.14
C PRO A 154 7.24 2.32 19.32
N GLY A 155 7.32 1.48 20.36
CA GLY A 155 8.57 0.97 20.97
C GLY A 155 9.55 0.22 20.06
N THR A 156 9.29 0.16 18.75
CA THR A 156 10.22 -0.26 17.71
C THR A 156 11.32 0.78 17.38
N LEU A 157 11.23 2.01 17.90
CA LEU A 157 12.17 3.10 17.61
C LEU A 157 12.74 3.80 18.86
N GLN A 158 12.82 3.08 19.99
CA GLN A 158 13.31 3.62 21.26
C GLN A 158 14.65 4.37 21.06
N ASN A 159 14.66 5.64 21.50
CA ASN A 159 15.80 6.57 21.58
C ASN A 159 16.24 7.33 20.33
N GLU A 160 15.43 7.36 19.27
CA GLU A 160 15.65 8.28 18.14
C GLU A 160 14.48 9.26 17.98
N SER A 161 14.78 10.49 17.54
CA SER A 161 13.73 11.41 17.09
C SER A 161 12.98 10.78 15.92
N PHE A 162 11.68 10.56 16.10
CA PHE A 162 10.80 10.06 15.06
C PHE A 162 10.01 11.23 14.48
N ASP A 163 10.21 11.50 13.18
CA ASP A 163 9.45 12.49 12.42
C ASP A 163 8.52 11.76 11.45
N SER A 164 7.36 11.32 11.96
CA SER A 164 6.37 10.63 11.14
C SER A 164 5.88 11.48 9.98
N LEU A 165 5.84 12.81 10.09
CA LEU A 165 5.43 13.68 9.00
C LEU A 165 6.40 13.58 7.81
N SER A 166 7.71 13.53 8.06
CA SER A 166 8.70 13.27 7.02
C SER A 166 8.54 11.90 6.36
N TYR A 167 8.16 10.88 7.13
CA TYR A 167 7.88 9.55 6.56
C TYR A 167 6.56 9.51 5.77
N LEU A 168 5.53 10.24 6.19
CA LEU A 168 4.27 10.36 5.44
C LEU A 168 4.47 11.08 4.09
N LYS A 169 5.43 12.01 4.01
CA LYS A 169 5.83 12.65 2.75
C LYS A 169 6.57 11.72 1.78
N ALA A 170 6.94 10.50 2.19
CA ALA A 170 7.59 9.53 1.32
C ALA A 170 6.61 8.80 0.37
N PHE A 171 5.31 8.89 0.64
CA PHE A 171 4.27 8.34 -0.22
C PHE A 171 4.04 9.24 -1.43
N TYR A 172 3.87 8.61 -2.60
CA TYR A 172 3.25 9.25 -3.74
C TYR A 172 1.74 9.03 -3.65
N VAL A 173 0.98 9.99 -4.12
CA VAL A 173 -0.49 9.92 -4.13
C VAL A 173 -1.00 10.12 -5.54
N ASP A 174 -2.03 9.38 -5.92
CA ASP A 174 -2.80 9.73 -7.11
C ASP A 174 -3.77 10.89 -6.82
N THR A 175 -4.50 11.33 -7.84
CA THR A 175 -5.53 12.37 -7.71
C THR A 175 -6.96 11.82 -7.83
N ALA A 176 -7.15 10.52 -7.64
CA ALA A 176 -8.43 9.85 -7.88
C ALA A 176 -9.31 9.83 -6.63
N GLU A 177 -9.93 10.96 -6.26
CA GLU A 177 -10.73 11.09 -5.02
C GLU A 177 -12.20 10.63 -5.16
N GLY A 178 -12.76 10.73 -6.36
CA GLY A 178 -14.17 10.42 -6.60
C GLY A 178 -14.77 11.43 -7.58
N MET A 179 -14.89 10.99 -8.83
CA MET A 179 -15.14 11.78 -10.04
C MET A 179 -14.04 12.78 -10.40
#